data_AF-A0A164MGT8-F1
#
_entry.id   AF-A0A164MGT8-F1
#
_cell.length_a   1.000
_cell.length_b   1.000
_cell.length_c   1.000
_cell.angle_alpha   90.00
_cell.angle_beta   90.00
_cell.angle_gamma   90.00
#
_symmetry.space_group_name_H-M   'P 1'
#
loop_
_entity.id
_entity.type
_entity.pdbx_description
1 polymer ?
#
loop_
_entity_poly.entity_id
_entity_poly.type
_entity_poly.pdbx_seq_one_letter_code
_entity_poly.pdbx_strand_id
1 'polypeptide(L)'
;MKFTINKKFILAKVEEKEKVNLYTLVDNDNYEKMTAIGVKSESKIEERSLVEAEVSIRTQSERFELKNNEKKYVEVASFFVSSIQKVK
;
A
#
# COMPACT_ATOMS: atom_id res chain seq x y z
N MET A 1 12.30 -0.87 10.43
CA MET A 1 11.71 0.44 10.81
C MET A 1 10.22 0.44 10.46
N LYS A 2 9.37 1.14 11.21
CA LYS A 2 7.95 1.36 10.86
C LYS A 2 7.66 2.84 10.87
N PHE A 3 7.01 3.34 9.83
CA PHE A 3 6.51 4.70 9.76
C PHE A 3 5.19 4.72 8.98
N THR A 4 4.47 5.82 9.09
CA THR A 4 3.17 6.01 8.46
C THR A 4 3.22 7.28 7.63
N ILE A 5 2.66 7.22 6.43
CA ILE A 5 2.43 8.39 5.60
C ILE A 5 0.93 8.61 5.48
N ASN A 6 0.50 9.88 5.50
CA ASN A 6 -0.83 10.28 5.10
C ASN A 6 -0.70 11.16 3.86
N LYS A 7 -1.29 10.73 2.74
CA LYS A 7 -1.17 11.40 1.46
C LYS A 7 -2.41 11.22 0.59
N LYS A 8 -2.59 12.12 -0.38
CA LYS A 8 -3.62 12.00 -1.42
C LYS A 8 -3.16 11.11 -2.57
N PHE A 9 -4.03 10.20 -2.98
CA PHE A 9 -3.83 9.29 -4.09
C PHE A 9 -5.04 9.32 -5.02
N ILE A 10 -4.81 8.96 -6.28
CA ILE A 10 -5.88 8.56 -7.20
C ILE A 10 -6.11 7.06 -6.99
N LEU A 11 -7.35 6.69 -6.66
CA LEU A 11 -7.72 5.29 -6.47
C LEU A 11 -7.90 4.61 -7.84
N ALA A 12 -6.87 3.94 -8.35
CA ALA A 12 -6.94 3.32 -9.66
C ALA A 12 -7.78 2.04 -9.70
N LYS A 13 -7.76 1.23 -8.62
CA LYS A 13 -8.52 -0.02 -8.53
C LYS A 13 -8.80 -0.43 -7.08
N VAL A 14 -9.97 -1.01 -6.82
CA VAL A 14 -10.26 -1.74 -5.58
C VAL A 14 -10.65 -3.18 -5.92
N GLU A 15 -9.93 -4.16 -5.38
CA GLU A 15 -10.40 -5.54 -5.36
C GLU A 15 -10.85 -5.91 -3.94
N GLU A 16 -12.15 -6.11 -3.78
CA GLU A 16 -12.71 -6.55 -2.51
C GLU A 16 -12.32 -8.00 -2.23
N LYS A 17 -11.75 -8.26 -1.06
CA LYS A 17 -11.57 -9.62 -0.51
C LYS A 17 -12.38 -9.73 0.78
N GLU A 18 -12.43 -10.93 1.35
CA GLU A 18 -13.31 -11.22 2.50
C GLU A 18 -13.05 -10.29 3.70
N LYS A 19 -11.79 -10.17 4.11
CA LYS A 19 -11.39 -9.43 5.33
C LYS A 19 -10.70 -8.09 5.08
N VAL A 20 -10.19 -7.90 3.87
CA VAL A 20 -9.35 -6.77 3.46
C VAL A 20 -9.65 -6.41 2.02
N ASN A 21 -9.20 -5.25 1.57
CA ASN A 21 -9.25 -4.87 0.16
C ASN A 21 -7.82 -4.77 -0.38
N LEU A 22 -7.67 -5.06 -1.67
CA LEU A 22 -6.45 -4.76 -2.41
C LEU A 22 -6.66 -3.43 -3.13
N TYR A 23 -5.90 -2.42 -2.75
CA TYR A 23 -5.94 -1.10 -3.35
C TYR A 23 -4.81 -0.93 -4.34
N THR A 24 -5.12 -0.44 -5.53
CA THR A 24 -4.12 0.14 -6.42
C THR A 24 -4.25 1.65 -6.37
N LEU A 25 -3.21 2.30 -5.85
CA LEU A 25 -3.14 3.73 -5.60
C LEU A 25 -2.08 4.34 -6.52
N VAL A 26 -2.38 5.51 -7.08
CA VAL A 26 -1.43 6.31 -7.85
C VAL A 26 -1.20 7.60 -7.09
N ASP A 27 0.04 7.88 -6.75
CA ASP A 27 0.43 9.10 -6.08
C ASP A 27 0.08 10.32 -6.94
N ASN A 28 -0.62 11.29 -6.37
CA ASN A 28 -1.13 12.43 -7.11
C ASN A 28 -0.02 13.41 -7.55
N ASP A 29 1.15 13.39 -6.90
CA ASP A 29 2.22 14.35 -7.16
C ASP A 29 3.24 13.81 -8.17
N ASN A 30 3.60 12.53 -8.08
CA ASN A 30 4.64 11.92 -8.91
C ASN A 30 4.15 10.77 -9.81
N TYR A 31 2.86 10.42 -9.74
CA TYR A 31 2.24 9.32 -10.50
C TYR A 31 2.85 7.94 -10.26
N GLU A 32 3.60 7.75 -9.16
CA GLU A 32 4.07 6.44 -8.76
C GLU A 32 2.89 5.57 -8.33
N LYS A 33 2.85 4.35 -8.86
CA LYS A 33 1.81 3.37 -8.55
C LYS A 33 2.28 2.48 -7.42
N MET A 34 1.42 2.27 -6.43
CA MET A 34 1.56 1.20 -5.45
C MET A 34 0.31 0.32 -5.40
N THR A 35 0.52 -0.97 -5.11
CA THR A 35 -0.56 -1.90 -4.83
C THR A 35 -0.34 -2.45 -3.41
N ALA A 36 -1.31 -2.23 -2.54
CA ALA A 36 -1.21 -2.59 -1.14
C ALA A 36 -2.54 -3.15 -0.61
N ILE A 37 -2.44 -4.09 0.33
CA ILE A 37 -3.59 -4.59 1.07
C ILE A 37 -3.96 -3.55 2.13
N GLY A 38 -5.24 -3.41 2.45
CA GLY A 38 -5.69 -2.53 3.51
C GLY A 38 -7.03 -2.87 4.11
N VAL A 39 -7.39 -2.09 5.12
CA VAL A 39 -8.72 -2.13 5.73
C VAL A 39 -9.80 -1.83 4.70
N LYS A 40 -11.01 -2.36 4.90
CA LYS A 40 -12.16 -1.97 4.08
C LYS A 40 -12.53 -0.52 4.38
N SER A 41 -12.80 0.27 3.35
CA SER A 41 -13.30 1.64 3.52
C SER A 41 -14.69 1.62 4.16
N GLU A 42 -14.97 2.57 5.06
CA GLU A 42 -16.29 2.68 5.69
C GLU A 42 -17.38 3.09 4.69
N SER A 43 -16.98 3.86 3.67
CA SER A 43 -17.83 4.28 2.56
C SER A 43 -17.44 3.57 1.26
N LYS A 44 -18.39 3.39 0.34
CA LYS A 44 -18.08 2.97 -1.03
C LYS A 44 -17.26 4.07 -1.73
N ILE A 45 -16.04 3.74 -2.15
CA ILE A 45 -15.17 4.65 -2.88
C ILE A 45 -15.10 4.18 -4.34
N GLU A 46 -15.35 5.09 -5.27
CA GLU A 46 -15.31 4.80 -6.70
C GLU A 46 -13.88 4.85 -7.23
N GLU A 47 -13.57 3.98 -8.19
CA GLU A 47 -12.30 4.07 -8.91
C GLU A 47 -12.18 5.43 -9.62
N ARG A 48 -10.94 5.86 -9.82
CA ARG A 48 -10.52 7.17 -10.34
C ARG A 48 -10.86 8.36 -9.44
N SER A 49 -11.42 8.15 -8.26
CA SER A 49 -11.61 9.22 -7.28
C SER A 49 -10.31 9.56 -6.55
N LEU A 50 -10.22 10.81 -6.11
CA LEU A 50 -9.17 11.26 -5.20
C LEU A 50 -9.49 10.78 -3.79
N VAL A 51 -8.52 10.11 -3.17
CA VAL A 51 -8.62 9.57 -1.82
C VAL A 51 -7.49 10.10 -0.96
N GLU A 52 -7.76 10.32 0.32
CA GLU A 52 -6.74 10.46 1.33
C GLU A 52 -6.54 9.09 1.97
N ALA A 53 -5.30 8.60 1.97
CA ALA A 53 -4.98 7.29 2.52
C ALA A 53 -3.82 7.39 3.51
N GLU A 54 -4.01 6.70 4.64
CA GLU A 54 -2.95 6.41 5.59
C GLU A 54 -2.30 5.07 5.21
N VAL A 55 -0.99 5.11 4.94
CA VAL A 55 -0.22 3.93 4.53
C VAL A 55 0.89 3.69 5.55
N SER A 56 0.78 2.55 6.23
CA SER A 56 1.83 2.02 7.09
C SER A 56 2.90 1.34 6.24
N ILE A 57 4.15 1.77 6.43
CA ILE A 57 5.33 1.23 5.74
C ILE A 57 6.23 0.59 6.78
N ARG A 58 6.52 -0.70 6.59
CA ARG A 58 7.48 -1.44 7.41
C ARG A 58 8.65 -1.87 6.54
N THR A 59 9.85 -1.44 6.90
CA THR A 59 11.10 -1.92 6.31
C THR A 59 11.81 -2.88 7.25
N GLN A 60 12.38 -3.95 6.73
CA GLN A 60 13.21 -4.87 7.49
C GLN A 60 14.24 -5.54 6.59
N SER A 61 15.44 -5.75 7.11
CA SER A 61 16.44 -6.57 6.45
C SER A 61 16.01 -8.04 6.56
N GLU A 62 15.82 -8.70 5.41
CA GLU A 62 15.55 -10.12 5.34
C GLU A 62 16.74 -10.88 4.77
N ARG A 63 17.01 -12.05 5.33
CA ARG A 63 18.06 -12.94 4.86
C ARG A 63 17.49 -13.91 3.84
N PHE A 64 17.95 -13.80 2.60
CA PHE A 64 17.65 -14.73 1.54
C PHE A 64 18.81 -15.71 1.36
N GLU A 65 18.47 -16.99 1.27
CA GLU A 65 19.41 -18.04 0.86
C GLU A 65 19.25 -18.27 -0.64
N LEU A 66 20.30 -17.98 -1.38
CA LEU A 66 20.34 -18.14 -2.83
C LEU A 66 20.57 -19.61 -3.18
N LYS A 67 20.21 -20.02 -4.40
CA LYS A 67 20.36 -21.41 -4.89
C LYS A 67 21.82 -21.92 -4.85
N ASN A 68 22.81 -21.02 -4.77
CA ASN A 68 24.24 -21.31 -4.63
C ASN A 68 24.72 -21.33 -3.17
N ASN A 69 23.81 -21.36 -2.18
CA ASN A 69 24.09 -21.28 -0.74
C ASN A 69 24.72 -19.94 -0.28
N GLU A 70 24.74 -18.91 -1.12
CA GLU A 70 25.11 -17.57 -0.68
C GLU A 70 23.99 -16.94 0.13
N LYS A 71 24.37 -16.25 1.21
CA LYS A 71 23.44 -15.50 2.06
C LYS A 71 23.47 -14.05 1.65
N LYS A 72 22.33 -13.52 1.21
CA LYS A 72 22.16 -12.11 0.87
C LYS A 72 21.16 -11.46 1.81
N TYR A 73 21.52 -10.31 2.36
CA TYR A 73 20.60 -9.46 3.08
C TYR A 73 19.98 -8.45 2.11
N VAL A 74 18.66 -8.38 2.10
CA VAL A 74 17.91 -7.43 1.25
C VAL A 74 16.93 -6.67 2.13
N GLU A 75 16.85 -5.36 1.95
CA GLU A 75 15.82 -4.55 2.57
C GLU A 75 14.48 -4.81 1.89
N VAL A 76 13.51 -5.30 2.65
CA VAL A 76 12.14 -5.54 2.19
C VAL A 76 11.24 -4.47 2.78
N ALA A 77 10.42 -3.85 1.92
CA ALA A 77 9.38 -2.91 2.32
C ALA A 77 7.99 -3.55 2.18
N SER A 78 7.21 -3.52 3.24
CA SER A 78 5.82 -3.95 3.28
C SER A 78 4.91 -2.74 3.48
N PHE A 79 3.82 -2.70 2.71
CA PHE A 79 2.86 -1.61 2.70
C PHE A 79 1.49 -2.11 3.17
N PHE A 80 0.80 -1.32 3.99
CA PHE A 80 -0.57 -1.59 4.41
C PHE A 80 -1.38 -0.31 4.48
N VAL A 81 -2.54 -0.27 3.82
CA VAL A 81 -3.45 0.89 3.90
C VAL A 81 -4.28 0.75 5.18
N SER A 82 -3.93 1.53 6.21
CA SER A 82 -4.58 1.52 7.52
C SER A 82 -5.87 2.35 7.56
N SER A 83 -6.00 3.34 6.68
CA SER A 83 -7.22 4.12 6.49
C SER A 83 -7.28 4.65 5.06
N ILE A 84 -8.49 4.78 4.51
CA ILE A 84 -8.72 5.35 3.19
C ILE A 84 -10.11 5.98 3.12
N GLN A 85 -10.16 7.24 2.68
CA GLN A 85 -11.39 8.02 2.59
C GLN A 85 -11.43 8.86 1.31
N LYS A 86 -12.62 9.05 0.74
CA LYS A 86 -12.80 9.93 -0.43
C LYS A 86 -12.57 11.38 -0.02
N VAL A 87 -11.80 12.12 -0.81
CA VAL A 87 -11.65 13.57 -0.64
C VAL A 87 -12.94 14.24 -1.15
N LYS A 88 -13.52 15.15 -0.34
CA LYS A 88 -14.71 15.93 -0.71
C LYS A 88 -14.41 16.95 -1.81
#